data_AF-A0A7V9I7D3-F1
#
_entry.id   AF-A0A7V9I7D3-F1
#
_cell.length_a   1.000
_cell.length_b   1.000
_cell.length_c   1.000
_cell.angle_alpha   90.00
_cell.angle_beta   90.00
_cell.angle_gamma   90.00
#
_symmetry.space_group_name_H-M   'P 1'
#
loop_
_entity.id
_entity.type
_entity.pdbx_description
1 polymer ?
#
loop_
_entity_poly.entity_id
_entity_poly.type
_entity_poly.pdbx_seq_one_letter_code
_entity_poly.pdbx_strand_id
1 'polypeptide(L)'
;MTLRVRPIEQDATLPDGRRVVVRVGVPEDPYIPKRELDTVALELVEDGQISATVNTVLGPEHESEARRLALDVAARLESGELEPTAGALEPLADSIP
;
A
#
# COMPACT_ATOMS: atom_id res chain seq x y z
N MET A 1 -10.13 3.04 -13.77
CA MET A 1 -9.55 4.39 -13.60
C MET A 1 -8.23 4.16 -12.86
N THR A 2 -7.06 4.31 -13.49
CA THR A 2 -5.83 3.61 -13.04
C THR A 2 -5.28 4.05 -11.67
N LEU A 3 -4.46 3.20 -11.05
CA LEU A 3 -3.72 3.44 -9.80
C LEU A 3 -2.74 4.63 -9.88
N ARG A 4 -2.41 5.06 -11.10
CA ARG A 4 -1.66 6.28 -11.36
C ARG A 4 -2.46 7.53 -11.00
N VAL A 5 -3.75 7.53 -11.34
CA VAL A 5 -4.62 8.68 -11.10
C VAL A 5 -5.17 8.65 -9.68
N ARG A 6 -5.58 7.46 -9.22
CA ARG A 6 -6.21 7.30 -7.91
C ARG A 6 -5.64 6.08 -7.20
N PRO A 7 -4.82 6.26 -6.15
CA PRO A 7 -4.40 5.14 -5.33
C PRO A 7 -5.61 4.53 -4.61
N ILE A 8 -5.50 3.25 -4.26
CA ILE A 8 -6.41 2.63 -3.30
C ILE A 8 -5.91 3.00 -1.90
N GLU A 9 -6.83 3.43 -1.05
CA GLU A 9 -6.58 3.71 0.36
C GLU A 9 -7.55 2.89 1.20
N GLN A 10 -7.04 2.29 2.27
CA GLN A 10 -7.80 1.49 3.22
C GLN A 10 -7.31 1.79 4.63
N ASP A 11 -8.21 2.27 5.49
CA ASP A 11 -7.90 2.47 6.92
C ASP A 11 -7.75 1.13 7.64
N ALA A 12 -6.84 1.11 8.62
CA ALA A 12 -6.64 0.02 9.58
C ALA A 12 -6.40 0.60 10.99
N THR A 13 -6.98 -0.02 12.02
CA THR A 13 -6.66 0.29 13.43
C THR A 13 -5.81 -0.83 14.02
N LEU A 14 -4.57 -0.52 14.38
CA LEU A 14 -3.64 -1.48 14.96
C LEU A 14 -4.13 -1.94 16.36
N PRO A 15 -3.67 -3.11 16.86
CA PRO A 15 -4.03 -3.60 18.19
C PRO A 15 -3.64 -2.66 19.34
N ASP A 16 -2.65 -1.79 19.12
CA ASP A 16 -2.22 -0.76 20.08
C ASP A 16 -3.06 0.54 20.03
N GLY A 17 -4.06 0.59 19.14
CA GLY A 17 -4.97 1.72 18.96
C GLY A 17 -4.48 2.79 17.97
N ARG A 18 -3.27 2.67 17.42
CA ARG A 18 -2.80 3.56 16.35
C ARG A 18 -3.60 3.34 15.06
N ARG A 19 -3.71 4.39 14.26
CA ARG A 19 -4.36 4.33 12.93
C ARG A 19 -3.30 4.37 11.84
N VAL A 20 -3.45 3.49 10.87
CA VAL A 20 -2.63 3.40 9.67
C VAL A 20 -3.55 3.47 8.46
N VAL A 21 -3.13 4.20 7.42
CA VAL A 21 -3.72 4.10 6.09
C VAL A 21 -2.84 3.20 5.23
N VAL A 22 -3.40 2.10 4.76
CA VAL A 22 -2.80 1.24 3.75
C VAL A 22 -3.06 1.87 2.38
N ARG A 23 -2.01 2.30 1.69
CA ARG A 23 -2.11 2.96 0.39
C ARG A 23 -1.43 2.10 -0.68
N VAL A 24 -2.14 1.81 -1.77
CA VAL A 24 -1.60 1.06 -2.92
C VAL A 24 -1.78 1.90 -4.18
N GLY A 25 -0.68 2.30 -4.80
CA GLY A 25 -0.73 3.06 -6.06
C GLY A 25 0.63 3.53 -6.55
N VAL A 26 0.63 4.30 -7.63
CA VAL A 26 1.88 4.93 -8.09
C VAL A 26 2.27 6.02 -7.09
N PRO A 27 3.49 5.96 -6.50
CA PRO A 27 3.92 6.92 -5.49
C PRO A 27 4.05 8.33 -6.08
N GLU A 28 4.00 9.33 -5.21
CA GLU A 28 4.32 10.71 -5.58
C GLU A 28 5.84 10.91 -5.45
N ASP A 29 6.52 11.19 -6.56
CA ASP A 29 7.95 11.49 -6.58
C ASP A 29 8.15 12.96 -7.00
N PRO A 30 8.85 13.79 -6.19
CA PRO A 30 9.05 15.19 -6.52
C PRO A 30 10.04 15.42 -7.68
N TYR A 31 10.83 14.41 -8.05
CA TYR A 31 11.84 14.46 -9.12
C TYR A 31 11.37 13.79 -10.41
N ILE A 32 10.41 12.86 -10.33
CA ILE A 32 9.91 12.11 -11.48
C ILE A 32 8.40 12.37 -11.67
N PRO A 33 7.96 12.91 -12.82
CA PRO A 33 6.55 13.12 -13.09
C PRO A 33 5.77 11.80 -12.97
N LYS A 34 4.62 11.81 -12.30
CA LYS A 34 3.78 10.62 -12.06
C LYS A 34 3.38 9.85 -13.32
N ARG A 35 3.36 10.51 -14.49
CA ARG A 35 3.09 9.87 -15.80
C ARG A 35 4.24 9.00 -16.33
N GLU A 36 5.42 9.13 -15.74
CA GLU A 36 6.67 8.43 -16.13
C GLU A 36 6.99 7.28 -15.16
N LEU A 37 6.16 7.06 -14.14
CA LEU A 37 6.32 6.01 -13.12
C LEU A 37 5.35 4.85 -13.33
N ASP A 38 5.84 3.65 -13.61
CA ASP A 38 4.99 2.45 -13.73
C ASP A 38 5.00 1.60 -12.46
N THR A 39 5.87 1.90 -11.50
CA THR A 39 5.96 1.18 -10.24
C THR A 39 4.77 1.51 -9.35
N VAL A 40 4.06 0.48 -8.89
CA VAL A 40 3.05 0.58 -7.84
C VAL A 40 3.68 0.22 -6.50
N ALA A 41 3.53 1.11 -5.53
CA ALA A 41 3.99 0.92 -4.16
C ALA A 41 2.83 0.55 -3.24
N LEU A 42 3.15 -0.22 -2.19
CA LEU A 42 2.34 -0.42 -0.99
C LEU A 42 2.98 0.39 0.14
N GLU A 43 2.27 1.40 0.61
CA GLU A 43 2.69 2.34 1.64
C GLU A 43 1.80 2.18 2.87
N LEU A 44 2.40 2.26 4.07
CA LEU A 44 1.68 2.51 5.32
C LEU A 44 1.88 3.97 5.68
N VAL A 45 0.77 4.69 5.90
CA VAL A 45 0.78 6.10 6.27
C VAL A 45 0.25 6.25 7.70
N GLU A 46 1.08 6.81 8.57
CA GLU A 46 0.79 7.14 9.97
C GLU A 46 0.97 8.65 10.17
N ASP A 47 -0.03 9.33 10.73
CA ASP A 47 0.02 10.78 10.98
C ASP A 47 0.43 11.62 9.75
N GLY A 48 0.05 11.16 8.56
CA GLY A 48 0.38 11.81 7.27
C GLY A 48 1.81 11.56 6.78
N GLN A 49 2.57 10.69 7.44
CA GLN A 49 3.92 10.29 7.04
C GLN A 49 3.97 8.81 6.66
N ILE A 50 4.79 8.49 5.66
CA ILE A 50 5.01 7.09 5.25
C ILE A 50 5.89 6.42 6.31
N SER A 51 5.35 5.44 7.04
CA SER A 51 6.08 4.66 8.06
C SER A 51 6.71 3.38 7.49
N ALA A 52 6.14 2.83 6.41
CA ALA A 52 6.70 1.71 5.65
C ALA A 52 6.32 1.83 4.18
N THR A 53 7.22 1.40 3.28
CA THR A 53 6.96 1.35 1.84
C THR A 53 7.68 0.17 1.21
N VAL A 54 6.99 -0.53 0.30
CA VAL A 54 7.55 -1.59 -0.53
C VAL A 54 7.00 -1.48 -1.94
N ASN A 55 7.79 -1.87 -2.94
CA ASN A 55 7.29 -1.98 -4.30
C ASN A 55 6.46 -3.25 -4.45
N THR A 56 5.44 -3.20 -5.29
CA THR A 56 4.61 -4.37 -5.61
C THR A 56 4.94 -4.88 -7.01
N VAL A 57 4.55 -6.12 -7.30
CA VAL A 57 4.55 -6.68 -8.66
C VAL A 57 3.41 -6.14 -9.54
N LEU A 58 2.54 -5.27 -9.01
CA LEU A 58 1.39 -4.73 -9.73
C LEU A 58 1.81 -3.60 -10.69
N GLY A 59 1.13 -3.55 -11.83
CA GLY A 59 1.13 -2.40 -12.73
C GLY A 59 -0.02 -1.44 -12.43
N PRO A 60 0.01 -0.21 -12.97
CA PRO A 60 -1.00 0.81 -12.70
C PRO A 60 -2.44 0.44 -13.09
N GLU A 61 -2.61 -0.55 -13.96
CA GLU A 61 -3.88 -1.09 -14.45
C GLU A 61 -4.52 -2.15 -13.53
N HIS A 62 -3.78 -2.71 -12.57
CA HIS A 62 -4.25 -3.80 -11.70
C HIS A 62 -5.09 -3.29 -10.50
N GLU A 63 -6.17 -2.56 -10.78
CA GLU A 63 -7.01 -1.92 -9.76
C GLU A 63 -7.68 -2.91 -8.81
N SER A 64 -8.09 -4.09 -9.31
CA SER A 64 -8.82 -5.09 -8.52
C SER A 64 -7.89 -5.82 -7.55
N GLU A 65 -6.69 -6.17 -8.03
CA GLU A 65 -5.62 -6.81 -7.29
C GLU A 65 -5.09 -5.87 -6.20
N ALA A 66 -4.88 -4.59 -6.54
CA ALA A 66 -4.48 -3.58 -5.57
C ALA A 66 -5.51 -3.37 -4.47
N ARG A 67 -6.82 -3.40 -4.80
CA ARG A 67 -7.89 -3.34 -3.81
C ARG A 67 -7.86 -4.54 -2.87
N ARG A 68 -7.68 -5.74 -3.42
CA ARG A 68 -7.61 -6.97 -2.63
C ARG A 68 -6.39 -6.98 -1.71
N LEU A 69 -5.24 -6.52 -2.21
CA LEU A 69 -4.03 -6.34 -1.42
C LEU A 69 -4.26 -5.37 -0.25
N ALA A 70 -4.84 -4.20 -0.52
CA ALA A 70 -5.11 -3.21 0.52
C ALA A 70 -6.04 -3.73 1.61
N LEU A 71 -7.10 -4.47 1.23
CA LEU A 71 -8.02 -5.09 2.18
C LEU A 71 -7.37 -6.20 3.02
N ASP A 72 -6.56 -7.07 2.39
CA ASP A 72 -5.87 -8.16 3.09
C ASP A 72 -4.82 -7.61 4.08
N VAL A 73 -4.00 -6.65 3.64
CA VAL A 73 -3.02 -5.97 4.50
C VAL A 73 -3.73 -5.30 5.68
N ALA A 74 -4.80 -4.53 5.44
CA ALA A 74 -5.54 -3.87 6.50
C ALA A 74 -6.10 -4.88 7.52
N ALA A 75 -6.73 -5.97 7.06
CA ALA A 75 -7.29 -6.99 7.94
C ALA A 75 -6.21 -7.66 8.82
N ARG A 76 -5.03 -7.95 8.27
CA ARG A 76 -3.93 -8.57 9.03
C ARG A 76 -3.24 -7.60 9.98
N LEU A 77 -3.17 -6.32 9.64
CA LEU A 77 -2.72 -5.26 10.56
C LEU A 77 -3.68 -5.13 11.74
N GLU A 78 -4.99 -5.11 11.48
CA GLU A 78 -6.03 -5.01 12.51
C GLU A 78 -6.04 -6.22 13.45
N SER A 79 -5.80 -7.43 12.92
CA SER A 79 -5.72 -8.65 13.74
C SER A 79 -4.40 -8.77 14.51
N GLY A 80 -3.37 -8.02 14.13
CA GLY A 80 -2.00 -8.16 14.65
C GLY A 80 -1.23 -9.35 14.07
N GLU A 81 -1.76 -10.01 13.04
CA GLU A 81 -1.05 -11.07 12.30
C GLU A 81 0.07 -10.51 11.42
N LEU A 82 0.01 -9.22 11.09
CA LEU A 82 1.00 -8.51 10.31
C LEU A 82 1.59 -7.36 11.13
N GLU A 83 2.91 -7.29 11.21
CA GLU A 83 3.60 -6.14 11.78
C GLU A 83 3.57 -4.96 10.79
N PRO A 84 3.45 -3.70 11.24
CA PRO A 84 3.45 -2.51 10.38
C PRO A 84 4.88 -2.14 9.94
N THR A 85 5.59 -3.05 9.29
CA THR A 85 6.98 -2.87 8.86
C THR A 85 7.16 -3.27 7.40
N ALA A 86 8.13 -2.66 6.70
CA ALA A 86 8.38 -2.96 5.30
C ALA A 86 8.66 -4.47 5.06
N GLY A 87 9.51 -5.08 5.88
CA GLY A 87 9.84 -6.51 5.74
C GLY A 87 8.66 -7.47 5.95
N ALA A 88 7.65 -7.07 6.73
CA ALA A 88 6.43 -7.85 6.87
C ALA A 88 5.49 -7.69 5.65
N LEU A 89 5.52 -6.54 4.98
CA LEU A 89 4.73 -6.26 3.78
C LEU A 89 5.30 -6.90 2.51
N GLU A 90 6.63 -7.04 2.40
CA GLU A 90 7.32 -7.54 1.20
C GLU A 90 6.70 -8.83 0.63
N PRO A 91 6.43 -9.90 1.42
CA PRO A 91 5.86 -11.13 0.88
C PRO A 91 4.47 -10.96 0.26
N LEU A 92 3.68 -10.01 0.75
CA LEU A 92 2.36 -9.69 0.21
C LEU A 92 2.48 -8.89 -1.08
N ALA A 93 3.40 -7.93 -1.11
CA ALA A 93 3.68 -7.08 -2.27
C ALA A 93 4.29 -7.84 -3.46
N ASP A 94 5.05 -8.91 -3.19
CA ASP A 94 5.66 -9.78 -4.20
C ASP A 94 4.69 -10.83 -4.80
N SER A 95 3.43 -10.80 -4.40
CA SER A 95 2.40 -11.74 -4.85
C SER A 95 1.26 -11.04 -5.58
N ILE A 96 0.60 -11.75 -6.50
CA ILE A 96 -0.66 -11.31 -7.11
C ILE A 96 -1.81 -11.94 -6.30
N PRO A 97 -2.64 -11.14 -5.61
CA PRO A 97 -3.73 -11.63 -4.75
C PRO A 97 -4.88 -12.33 -5.48
#